data_AF-A0A6J7IQN4-F1
#
_entry.id   AF-A0A6J7IQN4-F1
#
_cell.length_a   1.000
_cell.length_b   1.000
_cell.length_c   1.000
_cell.angle_alpha   90.00
_cell.angle_beta   90.00
_cell.angle_gamma   90.00
#
_symmetry.space_group_name_H-M   'P 1'
#
loop_
_entity.id
_entity.type
_entity.pdbx_description
1 polymer ?
#
loop_
_entity_poly.entity_id
_entity_poly.type
_entity_poly.pdbx_seq_one_letter_code
_entity_poly.pdbx_strand_id
1 'polypeptide(L)'
;MIWFGAILLGVITAVTGGLLRDVLCQLEPVLLHRETIGTSALMGSITFVALHQASAPQNLSAILGGVVVILTRVISIQFDLHLPKFHK
;
A
#
# COMPACT_ATOMS: atom_id res chain seq x y z
N MET A 1 -11.27 2.90 18.22
CA MET A 1 -11.17 1.48 17.81
C MET A 1 -11.32 1.30 16.29
N ILE A 2 -12.20 2.05 15.60
CA ILE A 2 -12.45 1.94 14.15
C ILE A 2 -11.23 2.23 13.25
N TRP A 3 -10.30 3.08 13.69
CA TRP A 3 -9.12 3.47 12.91
C TRP A 3 -8.25 2.29 12.45
N PHE A 4 -8.05 1.29 13.31
CA PHE A 4 -7.29 0.08 12.94
C PHE A 4 -8.00 -0.74 11.86
N GLY A 5 -9.33 -0.87 11.96
CA GLY A 5 -10.13 -1.58 10.96
C GLY A 5 -10.06 -0.91 9.59
N ALA A 6 -10.11 0.43 9.54
CA ALA A 6 -9.99 1.19 8.30
C ALA A 6 -8.61 1.00 7.64
N ILE A 7 -7.52 1.01 8.43
CA ILE A 7 -6.18 0.79 7.90
C ILE A 7 -6.05 -0.63 7.36
N LEU A 8 -6.48 -1.64 8.13
CA LEU A 8 -6.35 -3.04 7.76
C LEU A 8 -7.16 -3.35 6.50
N LEU A 9 -8.41 -2.88 6.45
CA LEU A 9 -9.28 -3.06 5.28
C LEU A 9 -8.69 -2.35 4.06
N GLY A 10 -8.19 -1.12 4.22
CA GLY A 10 -7.54 -0.38 3.14
C GLY A 10 -6.33 -1.12 2.55
N VAL A 11 -5.48 -1.69 3.40
CA VAL A 11 -4.33 -2.50 2.96
C VAL A 11 -4.80 -3.78 2.26
N ILE A 12 -5.76 -4.51 2.83
CA ILE A 12 -6.29 -5.75 2.24
C ILE A 12 -6.87 -5.46 0.86
N THR A 13 -7.74 -4.46 0.73
CA THR A 13 -8.34 -4.09 -0.56
C THR A 13 -7.27 -3.75 -1.61
N ALA A 14 -6.27 -2.96 -1.24
CA ALA A 14 -5.20 -2.56 -2.15
C ALA A 14 -4.34 -3.76 -2.62
N VAL A 15 -4.00 -4.67 -1.70
CA VAL A 15 -3.15 -5.82 -1.98
C VAL A 15 -3.92 -6.92 -2.73
N THR A 16 -5.16 -7.20 -2.34
CA THR A 16 -5.99 -8.23 -2.97
C THR A 16 -6.27 -7.91 -4.43
N GLY A 17 -6.46 -6.64 -4.81
CA GLY A 17 -6.63 -6.26 -6.22
C GLY A 17 -5.39 -6.56 -7.08
N GLY A 18 -4.19 -6.26 -6.56
CA GLY A 18 -2.92 -6.59 -7.22
C GLY A 18 -2.69 -8.09 -7.31
N LEU A 19 -2.94 -8.81 -6.22
CA LEU A 19 -2.84 -10.26 -6.16
C LEU A 19 -3.77 -10.94 -7.16
N LEU A 20 -5.04 -10.52 -7.20
CA LEU A 20 -6.05 -11.09 -8.10
C LEU A 20 -5.64 -10.92 -9.56
N ARG A 21 -5.13 -9.74 -9.93
CA ARG A 21 -4.59 -9.48 -11.28
C ARG A 21 -3.44 -10.43 -11.61
N ASP A 22 -2.48 -10.58 -10.69
CA ASP A 22 -1.32 -11.41 -10.92
C ASP A 22 -1.71 -12.90 -11.07
N VAL A 23 -2.66 -13.39 -10.25
CA VAL A 23 -3.23 -14.75 -10.35
C VAL A 23 -3.96 -14.97 -11.67
N LEU A 24 -4.81 -14.03 -12.11
CA LEU A 24 -5.52 -14.12 -13.39
C LEU A 24 -4.57 -14.13 -14.59
N CYS A 25 -3.43 -13.45 -14.48
CA CYS A 25 -2.39 -13.46 -15.50
C CYS A 25 -1.43 -14.67 -15.40
N GLN A 26 -1.64 -15.59 -14.45
CA GLN A 26 -0.74 -16.71 -14.17
C GLN A 26 0.71 -16.28 -13.89
N LEU A 27 0.88 -15.09 -13.31
CA LEU A 27 2.16 -14.56 -12.89
C LEU A 27 2.38 -14.82 -11.40
N GLU A 28 3.64 -14.95 -11.00
CA GLU A 28 3.97 -15.00 -9.59
C GLU A 28 3.55 -13.69 -8.90
N PRO A 29 2.79 -13.75 -7.80
CA PRO A 29 2.32 -12.55 -7.12
C PRO A 29 3.47 -11.63 -6.74
N VAL A 30 3.38 -10.37 -7.17
CA VAL A 30 4.45 -9.39 -6.89
C VAL A 30 4.56 -9.13 -5.39
N LEU A 31 3.48 -9.30 -4.62
CA LEU A 31 3.49 -9.19 -3.16
C LEU A 31 4.46 -10.18 -2.50
N LEU A 32 4.56 -11.41 -3.01
CA LEU A 32 5.41 -12.47 -2.42
C LEU A 32 6.90 -12.24 -2.70
N HIS A 33 7.22 -11.54 -3.79
CA HIS A 33 8.60 -11.35 -4.26
C HIS A 33 9.14 -9.92 -4.04
N ARG A 34 8.25 -8.92 -4.01
CA ARG A 34 8.51 -7.52 -3.67
C ARG A 34 7.56 -7.10 -2.56
N GLU A 35 8.06 -7.16 -1.33
CA GLU A 35 7.34 -6.76 -0.11
C GLU A 35 6.93 -5.27 -0.10
N THR A 36 7.45 -4.49 -1.05
CA THR A 36 7.22 -3.05 -1.16
C THR A 36 5.79 -2.67 -1.56
N ILE A 37 5.03 -3.63 -2.10
CA ILE A 37 3.58 -3.46 -2.34
C ILE A 37 2.82 -3.32 -1.02
N GLY A 38 3.13 -4.17 -0.03
CA GLY A 38 2.45 -4.15 1.25
C GLY A 38 2.77 -2.88 2.04
N THR A 39 4.05 -2.47 2.05
CA THR A 39 4.48 -1.27 2.79
C THR A 39 3.94 0.03 2.17
N SER A 40 3.90 0.13 0.84
CA SER A 40 3.29 1.29 0.17
C SER A 40 1.79 1.40 0.46
N ALA A 41 1.04 0.28 0.40
CA ALA A 41 -0.38 0.25 0.75
C ALA A 41 -0.65 0.63 2.22
N LEU A 42 0.24 0.20 3.13
CA LEU A 42 0.16 0.52 4.55
C LEU A 42 0.46 2.01 4.80
N MET A 43 1.48 2.59 4.17
CA MET A 43 1.75 4.03 4.25
C MET A 43 0.59 4.87 3.70
N GLY A 44 -0.02 4.47 2.59
CA GLY A 44 -1.21 5.12 2.04
C GLY A 44 -2.41 5.09 2.98
N SER A 45 -2.68 3.93 3.57
CA SER A 45 -3.80 3.76 4.50
C SER A 45 -3.62 4.56 5.80
N ILE A 46 -2.38 4.61 6.32
CA ILE A 46 -2.06 5.43 7.50
C ILE A 46 -2.21 6.92 7.20
N THR A 47 -1.70 7.38 6.06
CA THR A 47 -1.82 8.79 5.67
C THR A 47 -3.27 9.21 5.45
N PHE A 48 -4.08 8.37 4.80
CA PHE A 48 -5.52 8.61 4.67
C PHE A 48 -6.21 8.77 6.03
N VAL A 49 -5.95 7.85 6.96
CA VAL A 49 -6.53 7.89 8.31
C VAL A 49 -6.04 9.09 9.12
N ALA A 50 -4.76 9.44 9.03
CA ALA A 50 -4.19 10.59 9.72
C ALA A 50 -4.81 11.91 9.24
N LEU A 51 -4.98 12.08 7.92
CA LEU A 51 -5.63 13.26 7.35
C LEU A 51 -7.12 13.30 7.67
N HIS A 52 -7.78 12.14 7.73
CA HIS A 52 -9.17 12.07 8.13
C HIS A 52 -9.37 12.50 9.60
N GLN A 53 -8.45 12.14 10.51
CA GLN A 53 -8.47 12.63 11.90
C GLN A 53 -8.32 14.16 11.98
N ALA A 54 -7.53 14.74 11.07
CA ALA A 54 -7.29 16.19 11.00
C ALA A 54 -8.49 16.99 10.44
N SER A 55 -9.67 16.37 10.30
CA SER A 55 -10.88 16.97 9.72
C SER A 55 -10.72 17.47 8.29
N ALA A 56 -9.77 16.92 7.53
CA ALA A 56 -9.62 17.22 6.12
C ALA A 56 -10.80 16.64 5.31
N PRO A 57 -11.23 17.32 4.21
CA PRO A 57 -12.27 16.81 3.34
C PRO A 57 -11.88 15.46 2.74
N GLN A 58 -12.80 14.50 2.75
CA GLN A 58 -12.56 13.11 2.38
C GLN A 58 -11.95 12.95 0.97
N ASN A 59 -12.36 13.78 0.02
CA ASN A 59 -11.80 13.79 -1.34
C ASN A 59 -10.31 14.13 -1.34
N LEU A 60 -9.89 15.10 -0.51
CA LEU A 60 -8.50 15.53 -0.42
C LEU A 60 -7.65 14.45 0.26
N SER A 61 -8.16 13.84 1.33
CA SER A 61 -7.50 12.73 2.03
C SER A 61 -7.28 11.53 1.10
N ALA A 62 -8.26 11.19 0.25
CA ALA A 62 -8.16 10.11 -0.71
C ALA A 62 -7.10 10.39 -1.78
N ILE A 63 -7.09 11.60 -2.34
CA ILE A 63 -6.09 12.01 -3.34
C ILE A 63 -4.68 12.00 -2.73
N LEU A 64 -4.51 12.59 -1.55
CA LEU A 64 -3.21 12.65 -0.88
C LEU A 64 -2.71 11.26 -0.47
N GLY A 65 -3.58 10.39 0.03
CA GLY A 65 -3.25 8.99 0.31
C GLY A 65 -2.80 8.25 -0.95
N GLY A 66 -3.52 8.43 -2.07
CA GLY A 66 -3.12 7.87 -3.36
C GLY A 66 -1.76 8.37 -3.85
N VAL A 67 -1.50 9.68 -3.73
CA VAL A 67 -0.20 10.29 -4.08
C VAL A 67 0.93 9.70 -3.23
N VAL A 68 0.72 9.50 -1.93
CA VAL A 68 1.70 8.86 -1.04
C VAL A 68 2.01 7.43 -1.48
N VAL A 69 0.99 6.64 -1.87
CA VAL A 69 1.20 5.28 -2.40
C VAL A 69 2.02 5.31 -3.68
N ILE A 70 1.72 6.24 -4.59
CA ILE A 70 2.46 6.36 -5.86
C ILE A 70 3.91 6.78 -5.59
N LEU A 71 4.15 7.79 -4.74
CA LEU A 71 5.49 8.24 -4.41
C LEU A 71 6.30 7.12 -3.74
N THR A 72 5.73 6.42 -2.76
CA THR A 72 6.40 5.29 -2.09
C THR A 72 6.71 4.15 -3.07
N ARG A 73 5.81 3.86 -4.02
CA ARG A 73 6.07 2.92 -5.12
C ARG A 73 7.20 3.36 -6.03
N VAL A 74 7.18 4.61 -6.49
CA VAL A 74 8.21 5.15 -7.38
C VAL A 74 9.57 5.14 -6.71
N ILE A 75 9.65 5.58 -5.45
CA ILE A 75 10.88 5.55 -4.64
C ILE A 75 11.36 4.10 -4.48
N SER A 76 10.46 3.17 -4.16
CA SER A 76 10.81 1.76 -4.02
C SER A 76 11.34 1.12 -5.30
N ILE A 77 10.79 1.50 -6.46
CA ILE A 77 11.25 1.00 -7.77
C ILE A 77 12.59 1.64 -8.15
N GLN A 78 12.73 2.95 -7.97
CA GLN A 78 13.94 3.71 -8.31
C GLN A 78 15.15 3.31 -7.46
N PHE A 79 14.95 3.07 -6.16
CA PHE A 79 16.03 2.69 -5.25
C PHE A 79 16.30 1.18 -5.21
N ASP A 80 15.59 0.40 -6.04
CA ASP A 80 15.60 -1.07 -6.03
C ASP A 80 15.65 -1.64 -4.61
N LEU A 81 14.75 -1.11 -3.78
CA LEU A 81 14.72 -1.33 -2.34
C LEU A 81 14.24 -2.77 -2.09
N HIS A 82 15.15 -3.71 -2.22
CA HIS A 82 14.98 -5.10 -1.84
C HIS A 82 15.13 -5.17 -0.33
N LEU A 83 14.09 -5.58 0.39
CA LEU A 83 14.29 -5.97 1.79
C LEU A 83 15.31 -7.11 1.81
N PRO A 84 16.30 -7.07 2.74
CA PRO A 84 17.34 -8.08 2.81
C PRO A 84 16.68 -9.45 2.97
N LYS A 85 16.83 -10.30 1.96
CA LYS A 85 16.38 -11.70 2.03
C LYS A 85 17.17 -12.36 3.14
N PHE A 86 16.52 -12.67 4.27
CA PHE A 86 17.12 -13.50 5.31
C PHE A 86 17.39 -14.88 4.71
N HIS A 87 18.63 -15.08 4.26
CA HIS A 87 19.17 -16.40 3.94
C HIS A 87 19.38 -17.14 5.26
N LYS A 88 18.80 -18.33 5.37
CA LYS A 88 19.01 -19.24 6.49
C LYS A 88 20.02 -20.30 6.08
#